data_AF-A0A3S0XUF0-F1
#
_entry.id   AF-A0A3S0XUF0-F1
#
_cell.length_a   1.000
_cell.length_b   1.000
_cell.length_c   1.000
_cell.angle_alpha   90.00
_cell.angle_beta   90.00
_cell.angle_gamma   90.00
#
_symmetry.space_group_name_H-M   'P 1'
#
loop_
_entity.id
_entity.type
_entity.pdbx_description
1 polymer ?
#
loop_
_entity_poly.entity_id
_entity_poly.type
_entity_poly.pdbx_seq_one_letter_code
_entity_poly.pdbx_strand_id
1 'polypeptide(L)'
;MKTYQQLLQQWSTLAPNECRATENLYAFMVKYNNTLRLVCSDNLDKHTLDFVLVTIINHCLCRNSRIEFASVVSGEVVATISGGLRSQPYSHIAIAALDAYIQLLEF
;
A
#
# COMPACT_ATOMS: atom_id res chain seq x y z
N MET A 1 9.11 8.79 -8.51
CA MET A 1 8.27 7.61 -8.20
C MET A 1 8.95 6.85 -7.07
N LYS A 2 8.25 6.55 -5.96
CA LYS A 2 8.84 5.81 -4.84
C LYS A 2 8.92 4.32 -5.20
N THR A 3 9.93 3.60 -4.72
CA THR A 3 9.98 2.14 -4.88
C THR A 3 9.01 1.46 -3.91
N TYR A 4 8.63 0.21 -4.18
CA TYR A 4 7.76 -0.53 -3.27
C TYR A 4 8.35 -0.67 -1.86
N GLN A 5 9.66 -0.89 -1.74
CA GLN A 5 10.36 -0.91 -0.46
C GLN A 5 10.25 0.43 0.27
N GLN A 6 10.45 1.55 -0.42
CA GLN A 6 10.33 2.89 0.18
C GLN A 6 8.90 3.14 0.70
N LEU A 7 7.89 2.68 -0.04
CA LEU A 7 6.49 2.78 0.38
C LEU A 7 6.22 1.92 1.62
N LEU A 8 6.66 0.66 1.65
CA LEU A 8 6.51 -0.19 2.85
C LEU A 8 7.21 0.39 4.08
N GLN A 9 8.41 0.96 3.88
CA GLN A 9 9.14 1.63 4.95
C GLN A 9 8.35 2.82 5.49
N GLN A 10 7.81 3.67 4.62
CA GLN A 10 7.00 4.82 5.03
C GLN A 10 5.72 4.38 5.75
N TRP A 11 5.01 3.39 5.23
CA TRP A 11 3.83 2.84 5.90
C TRP A 11 4.17 2.32 7.29
N SER A 12 5.32 1.64 7.45
CA SER A 12 5.76 1.14 8.75
C SER A 12 6.07 2.23 9.77
N THR A 13 6.49 3.41 9.29
CA THR A 13 6.76 4.58 10.13
C THR A 13 5.48 5.31 10.50
N LEU A 14 4.56 5.50 9.55
CA LEU A 14 3.33 6.27 9.75
C LEU A 14 2.25 5.50 10.52
N ALA A 15 2.16 4.18 10.30
CA ALA A 15 1.17 3.33 10.95
C ALA A 15 1.80 2.00 11.46
N PRO A 16 2.61 2.06 12.53
CA PRO A 16 3.32 0.89 13.08
C PRO A 16 2.37 -0.23 13.56
N ASN A 17 1.11 0.10 13.84
CA ASN A 17 0.07 -0.86 14.23
C ASN A 17 -0.49 -1.68 13.05
N GLU A 18 -0.24 -1.21 11.81
CA GLU A 18 -0.72 -1.83 10.57
C GLU A 18 0.40 -2.48 9.78
N CYS A 19 1.56 -1.84 9.73
CA CYS A 19 2.76 -2.33 9.08
C CYS A 19 3.93 -2.07 10.04
N ARG A 20 4.80 -3.05 10.26
CA ARG A 20 6.01 -2.86 11.06
C ARG A 20 7.21 -3.47 10.34
N ALA A 21 8.33 -2.76 10.37
CA ALA A 21 9.60 -3.32 9.91
C ALA A 21 10.00 -4.51 10.79
N THR A 22 10.70 -5.47 10.19
CA THR A 22 11.37 -6.55 10.93
C THR A 22 12.86 -6.27 11.06
N GLU A 23 13.61 -7.17 11.70
CA GLU A 23 15.08 -7.10 11.71
C GLU A 23 15.68 -7.21 10.30
N ASN A 24 14.95 -7.81 9.36
CA ASN A 24 15.31 -7.80 7.94
C ASN A 24 14.77 -6.53 7.28
N LEU A 25 15.67 -5.69 6.76
CA LEU A 25 15.39 -4.40 6.12
C LEU A 25 14.46 -4.49 4.89
N TYR A 26 14.26 -5.69 4.34
CA TYR A 26 13.39 -5.91 3.19
C TYR A 26 12.05 -6.55 3.57
N ALA A 27 11.85 -6.95 4.83
CA ALA A 27 10.67 -7.68 5.27
C ALA A 27 9.87 -6.92 6.33
N PHE A 28 8.56 -6.92 6.14
CA PHE A 28 7.59 -6.14 6.92
C PHE A 28 6.45 -7.04 7.38
N MET A 29 6.01 -6.87 8.62
CA MET A 29 4.83 -7.54 9.13
C MET A 29 3.62 -6.64 8.93
N VAL A 30 2.71 -7.07 8.07
CA VAL A 30 1.50 -6.34 7.72
C VAL A 30 0.28 -7.00 8.36
N LYS A 31 -0.58 -6.18 8.99
CA LYS A 31 -1.76 -6.60 9.73
C LYS A 31 -3.03 -6.41 8.90
N TYR A 32 -3.81 -7.47 8.81
CA TYR A 32 -5.14 -7.50 8.21
C TYR A 32 -6.10 -8.31 9.09
N ASN A 33 -7.18 -7.69 9.60
CA ASN A 33 -8.23 -8.35 10.40
C ASN A 33 -7.69 -9.41 11.39
N ASN A 34 -6.83 -8.98 12.31
CA ASN A 34 -6.13 -9.78 13.34
C ASN A 34 -5.12 -10.82 12.85
N THR A 35 -4.94 -10.96 11.54
CA THR A 35 -3.88 -11.76 10.95
C THR A 35 -2.66 -10.88 10.69
N LEU A 36 -1.47 -11.41 10.97
CA LEU A 36 -0.21 -10.80 10.58
C LEU A 36 0.42 -11.65 9.49
N ARG A 37 0.89 -11.01 8.43
CA ARG A 37 1.61 -11.67 7.34
C ARG A 37 2.93 -10.98 7.06
N LEU A 38 3.97 -11.77 6.83
CA LEU A 38 5.26 -11.28 6.37
C LEU A 38 5.18 -10.91 4.89
N VAL A 39 5.55 -9.69 4.56
CA VAL A 39 5.62 -9.13 3.21
C VAL A 39 7.05 -8.72 2.94
N CYS A 40 7.67 -9.29 1.91
CA CYS A 40 9.03 -8.95 1.53
C CYS A 40 9.03 -8.08 0.27
N SER A 41 9.78 -6.99 0.30
CA SER A 41 9.84 -6.00 -0.78
C SER A 41 10.60 -6.48 -2.02
N ASP A 42 11.44 -7.51 -1.87
CA ASP A 42 12.20 -8.19 -2.92
C ASP A 42 11.44 -9.36 -3.57
N ASN A 43 10.32 -9.79 -2.97
CA ASN A 43 9.48 -10.87 -3.48
C ASN A 43 8.06 -10.38 -3.79
N LEU A 44 7.93 -9.72 -4.93
CA LEU A 44 6.66 -9.16 -5.45
C LEU A 44 5.81 -10.21 -6.17
N ASP A 45 5.63 -11.38 -5.56
CA ASP A 45 4.73 -12.37 -6.10
C ASP A 45 3.26 -11.87 -6.06
N LYS A 46 2.44 -12.43 -6.93
CA LYS A 46 1.03 -12.05 -7.07
C LYS A 46 0.26 -12.14 -5.74
N HIS A 47 0.49 -13.18 -4.93
CA HIS A 47 -0.24 -13.36 -3.67
C HIS A 47 0.16 -12.34 -2.60
N THR A 48 1.41 -11.88 -2.63
CA THR A 48 1.89 -10.80 -1.76
C THR A 48 1.25 -9.47 -2.16
N LEU A 49 1.23 -9.15 -3.45
CA LEU A 49 0.60 -7.93 -3.95
C LEU A 49 -0.92 -7.92 -3.76
N ASP A 50 -1.61 -9.03 -4.02
CA ASP A 50 -3.05 -9.18 -3.80
C ASP A 50 -3.40 -8.99 -2.32
N PHE A 51 -2.60 -9.57 -1.41
CA PHE A 51 -2.78 -9.38 0.03
C PHE A 51 -2.61 -7.93 0.46
N VAL A 52 -1.57 -7.25 -0.04
CA VAL A 52 -1.34 -5.82 0.26
C VAL A 52 -2.50 -4.99 -0.25
N LEU A 53 -2.97 -5.23 -1.48
CA LEU A 53 -4.11 -4.51 -2.06
C LEU A 53 -5.37 -4.65 -1.19
N VAL A 54 -5.75 -5.87 -0.83
CA VAL A 54 -6.93 -6.12 0.01
C VAL A 54 -6.77 -5.46 1.38
N THR A 55 -5.56 -5.51 1.94
CA THR A 55 -5.27 -4.87 3.23
C THR A 55 -5.46 -3.36 3.16
N ILE A 56 -4.94 -2.71 2.11
CA ILE A 56 -5.10 -1.26 1.90
C ILE A 56 -6.56 -0.89 1.69
N ILE A 57 -7.30 -1.63 0.87
CA ILE A 57 -8.73 -1.38 0.65
C ILE A 57 -9.49 -1.45 1.99
N ASN A 58 -9.22 -2.47 2.80
CA ASN A 58 -9.85 -2.61 4.12
C ASN A 58 -9.50 -1.47 5.06
N HIS A 59 -8.23 -1.06 5.12
CA HIS A 59 -7.82 0.07 5.96
C HIS A 59 -8.43 1.40 5.51
N CYS A 60 -8.64 1.60 4.21
CA CYS A 60 -9.40 2.74 3.68
C CYS A 60 -10.85 2.68 4.15
N LEU A 61 -11.51 1.53 4.02
CA LEU A 61 -12.90 1.33 4.47
C LEU A 61 -13.05 1.59 5.98
N CYS A 62 -12.14 1.07 6.81
CA CYS A 62 -12.14 1.34 8.26
C CYS A 62 -11.99 2.82 8.61
N ARG A 63 -11.39 3.61 7.71
CA ARG A 63 -11.25 5.08 7.83
C ARG A 63 -12.39 5.86 7.15
N ASN A 64 -13.44 5.19 6.68
CA ASN A 64 -14.53 5.77 5.89
C ASN A 64 -14.07 6.46 4.60
N SER A 65 -12.96 6.00 4.03
CA SER A 65 -12.42 6.49 2.77
C SER A 65 -12.60 5.44 1.67
N ARG A 66 -12.95 5.91 0.47
CA ARG A 66 -13.04 5.05 -0.72
C ARG A 66 -11.79 5.21 -1.57
N ILE A 67 -11.29 4.10 -2.08
CA ILE A 67 -10.21 4.06 -3.06
C ILE A 67 -10.76 3.73 -4.44
N GLU A 68 -10.29 4.45 -5.45
CA GLU A 68 -10.68 4.33 -6.85
C GLU A 68 -9.44 4.21 -7.72
N PHE A 69 -9.55 3.50 -8.84
CA PHE A 69 -8.43 3.21 -9.73
C PHE A 69 -8.72 3.71 -11.14
N ALA A 70 -7.73 4.36 -11.75
CA ALA A 70 -7.79 4.80 -13.13
C ALA A 70 -6.55 4.31 -13.88
N SER A 71 -6.76 3.68 -15.04
CA SER A 71 -5.68 3.33 -15.96
C SER A 71 -5.24 4.56 -16.74
N VAL A 72 -3.93 4.71 -16.93
CA VAL A 72 -3.34 5.71 -17.82
C VAL A 72 -2.85 5.06 -19.11
N VAL A 73 -2.68 5.88 -20.16
CA VAL A 73 -2.41 5.46 -21.55
C VAL A 73 -1.13 4.61 -21.70
N SER A 74 -0.26 4.59 -20.69
CA SER A 74 1.00 3.83 -20.61
C SER A 74 0.89 2.45 -19.94
N GLY A 75 -0.31 1.96 -19.61
CA GLY A 75 -0.47 0.68 -18.91
C GLY A 75 -0.18 0.74 -17.40
N GLU A 76 0.12 1.93 -16.90
CA GLU A 76 0.21 2.22 -15.47
C GLU A 76 -1.18 2.50 -14.89
N VAL A 77 -1.27 2.42 -13.57
CA VAL A 77 -2.49 2.67 -12.82
C VAL A 77 -2.20 3.71 -11.74
N VAL A 78 -3.18 4.58 -11.54
CA VAL A 78 -3.21 5.56 -10.47
C VAL A 78 -4.34 5.16 -9.52
N ALA A 79 -4.07 5.21 -8.21
CA ALA A 79 -5.09 5.11 -7.18
C ALA A 79 -5.41 6.51 -6.65
N THR A 80 -6.68 6.75 -6.38
CA THR A 80 -7.18 7.98 -5.74
C THR A 80 -8.02 7.60 -4.54
N ILE A 81 -7.76 8.22 -3.40
CA ILE A 81 -8.56 8.08 -2.18
C ILE A 81 -9.43 9.34 -2.02
N SER A 82 -10.65 9.15 -1.49
CA SER A 82 -11.59 10.22 -1.17
C SER A 82 -10.90 11.47 -0.59
N GLY A 83 -11.21 12.65 -1.14
CA GLY A 83 -10.50 13.90 -0.83
C GLY A 83 -9.44 14.29 -1.86
N GLY A 84 -9.22 13.49 -2.90
CA GLY A 84 -8.32 13.82 -4.02
C GLY A 84 -6.86 13.42 -3.81
N LEU A 85 -6.57 12.69 -2.72
CA LEU A 85 -5.24 12.13 -2.45
C LEU A 85 -4.94 11.06 -3.49
N ARG A 86 -3.87 11.26 -4.25
CA ARG A 86 -3.65 10.55 -5.51
C ARG A 86 -2.22 10.03 -5.60
N SER A 87 -2.07 8.74 -5.85
CA SER A 87 -0.76 8.13 -6.06
C SER A 87 -0.05 8.70 -7.29
N GLN A 88 1.27 8.51 -7.34
CA GLN A 88 1.97 8.52 -8.62
C GLN A 88 1.46 7.36 -9.52
N PRO A 89 1.68 7.39 -10.84
CA PRO A 89 1.44 6.23 -11.70
C PRO A 89 2.36 5.06 -11.33
N TYR A 90 1.84 3.84 -11.29
CA TYR A 90 2.63 2.62 -11.08
C TYR A 90 2.20 1.50 -12.02
N SER A 91 3.10 0.57 -12.32
CA SER A 91 2.80 -0.62 -13.14
C SER A 91 1.85 -1.62 -12.47
N HIS A 92 1.59 -1.51 -11.16
CA HIS A 92 0.73 -2.44 -10.43
C HIS A 92 -0.23 -1.74 -9.46
N ILE A 93 -1.48 -2.20 -9.45
CA ILE A 93 -2.59 -1.61 -8.68
C ILE A 93 -2.33 -1.59 -7.17
N ALA A 94 -1.71 -2.64 -6.62
CA ALA A 94 -1.38 -2.72 -5.19
C ALA A 94 -0.36 -1.66 -4.76
N ILE A 95 0.60 -1.33 -5.65
CA ILE A 95 1.64 -0.33 -5.36
C ILE A 95 1.02 1.07 -5.42
N ALA A 96 0.19 1.33 -6.44
CA ALA A 96 -0.58 2.56 -6.54
C ALA A 96 -1.47 2.76 -5.32
N ALA A 97 -2.18 1.72 -4.88
CA ALA A 97 -3.02 1.77 -3.70
C ALA A 97 -2.22 2.13 -2.44
N LEU A 98 -1.07 1.48 -2.23
CA LEU A 98 -0.21 1.75 -1.09
C LEU A 98 0.30 3.19 -1.07
N ASP A 99 0.72 3.74 -2.21
CA ASP A 99 1.20 5.12 -2.29
C ASP A 99 0.08 6.14 -2.00
N ALA A 100 -1.12 5.95 -2.57
CA ALA A 100 -2.27 6.80 -2.23
C ALA A 100 -2.63 6.70 -0.74
N TYR A 101 -2.56 5.50 -0.17
CA TYR A 101 -2.85 5.27 1.23
C TYR A 101 -1.82 5.90 2.17
N ILE A 102 -0.54 5.89 1.81
CA ILE A 102 0.50 6.61 2.55
C ILE A 102 0.18 8.11 2.60
N GLN A 103 -0.27 8.69 1.49
CA GLN A 103 -0.73 10.09 1.51
C GLN A 103 -1.90 10.29 2.48
N LEU A 104 -2.86 9.36 2.55
CA LEU A 104 -3.94 9.44 3.55
C LEU A 104 -3.43 9.40 4.99
N LEU A 105 -2.33 8.69 5.26
CA LEU A 105 -1.74 8.62 6.60
C LEU A 105 -0.91 9.86 6.99
N GLU A 106 -0.49 10.67 6.01
CA GLU A 106 0.30 11.88 6.25
C GLU A 106 -0.56 13.11 6.65
N PHE A 107 -1.89 13.03 6.48
CA PHE A 107 -2.87 14.07 6.84
C PHE A 107 -3.76 13.66 8.02
#